data_AF-A0A944Q2J1-F1
#
_entry.id   AF-A0A944Q2J1-F1
#
_cell.length_a   1.000
_cell.length_b   1.000
_cell.length_c   1.000
_cell.angle_alpha   90.00
_cell.angle_beta   90.00
_cell.angle_gamma   90.00
#
_symmetry.space_group_name_H-M   'P 1'
#
loop_
_entity.id
_entity.type
_entity.pdbx_description
1 polymer ?
#
loop_
_entity_poly.entity_id
_entity_poly.type
_entity_poly.pdbx_seq_one_letter_code
_entity_poly.pdbx_strand_id
1 'polypeptide(L)'
;MNLSSAMETTTVTGLAADNDYVIGIVPFVVGLAVVAMLIGAVWWGMIRRRREPPPPRPEEQPKTPDHRTHIDEYGPHSYTDFPKDGRRLMPYELKDHGNEVLRPMAPPPPDKEQQHPTEGSRD
;
A
#
# COMPACT_ATOMS: atom_id res chain seq x y z
N MET A 1 9.03 -74.79 -31.55
CA MET A 1 8.75 -73.90 -30.40
C MET A 1 9.71 -72.73 -30.50
N ASN A 2 9.18 -71.52 -30.68
CA ASN A 2 9.91 -70.35 -31.17
C ASN A 2 10.82 -69.74 -30.07
N LEU A 3 12.11 -69.60 -30.37
CA LEU A 3 13.13 -68.99 -29.52
C LEU A 3 13.32 -67.50 -29.85
N SER A 4 12.24 -66.70 -29.77
CA SER A 4 12.28 -65.27 -30.15
C SER A 4 12.18 -64.29 -28.98
N SER A 5 12.21 -64.73 -27.71
CA SER A 5 11.99 -63.83 -26.55
C SER A 5 13.25 -63.22 -25.92
N ALA A 6 14.46 -63.43 -26.46
CA ALA A 6 15.69 -63.03 -25.77
C ALA A 6 16.29 -61.68 -26.21
N MET A 7 15.63 -60.90 -27.08
CA MET A 7 16.23 -59.68 -27.66
C MET A 7 15.50 -58.36 -27.34
N GLU A 8 14.49 -58.34 -26.46
CA GLU A 8 13.76 -57.10 -26.13
C GLU A 8 14.18 -56.40 -24.83
N THR A 9 15.00 -57.00 -23.97
CA THR A 9 15.26 -56.41 -22.64
C THR A 9 16.41 -55.40 -22.61
N THR A 10 17.28 -55.38 -23.62
CA THR A 10 18.49 -54.54 -23.60
C THR A 10 18.24 -53.07 -24.00
N THR A 11 17.14 -52.79 -24.71
CA THR A 11 16.82 -51.43 -25.17
C THR A 11 16.22 -50.55 -24.07
N VAL A 12 15.49 -51.15 -23.11
CA VAL A 12 14.78 -50.38 -22.07
C VAL A 12 15.75 -49.84 -21.00
N THR A 13 16.84 -50.56 -20.70
CA THR A 13 17.84 -50.13 -19.71
C THR A 13 18.81 -49.08 -20.27
N GLY A 14 19.15 -49.12 -21.56
CA GLY A 14 20.03 -48.14 -22.20
C GLY A 14 19.39 -46.76 -22.38
N LEU A 15 18.08 -46.72 -22.66
CA LEU A 15 17.33 -45.46 -22.76
C LEU A 15 17.27 -44.70 -21.43
N ALA A 16 17.26 -45.37 -20.27
CA ALA A 16 17.24 -44.67 -18.99
C ALA A 16 18.59 -43.95 -18.71
N ALA A 17 19.72 -44.62 -18.98
CA ALA A 17 21.05 -44.08 -18.72
C ALA A 17 21.42 -42.90 -19.63
N ASP A 18 21.05 -42.93 -20.91
CA ASP A 18 21.31 -41.81 -21.84
C ASP A 18 20.33 -40.63 -21.62
N ASN A 19 19.14 -40.90 -21.07
CA ASN A 19 18.11 -39.88 -20.82
C ASN A 19 18.07 -39.36 -19.37
N ASP A 20 19.01 -39.77 -18.49
CA ASP A 20 19.11 -39.26 -17.12
C ASP A 20 19.21 -37.73 -17.08
N TYR A 21 19.86 -37.13 -18.08
CA TYR A 21 19.89 -35.67 -18.26
C TYR A 21 18.50 -35.09 -18.48
N VAL A 22 17.68 -35.73 -19.31
CA VAL A 22 16.34 -35.27 -19.69
C VAL A 22 15.35 -35.42 -18.52
N ILE A 23 15.48 -36.49 -17.73
CA ILE A 23 14.53 -36.81 -16.65
C ILE A 23 14.90 -36.11 -15.34
N GLY A 24 16.20 -35.93 -15.03
CA GLY A 24 16.65 -35.35 -13.76
C GLY A 24 17.19 -33.93 -13.86
N ILE A 25 18.18 -33.72 -14.75
CA ILE A 25 18.98 -32.48 -14.75
C ILE A 25 18.24 -31.33 -15.43
N VAL A 26 17.59 -31.58 -16.57
CA VAL A 26 16.84 -30.57 -17.33
C VAL A 26 15.74 -29.91 -16.47
N PRO A 27 14.80 -30.65 -15.85
CA PRO A 27 13.76 -30.00 -15.04
C PRO A 27 14.33 -29.29 -13.81
N PHE A 28 15.43 -29.78 -13.23
CA PHE A 28 16.11 -29.11 -12.12
C PHE A 28 16.69 -27.75 -12.54
N VAL A 29 17.40 -27.69 -13.67
CA VAL A 29 17.97 -26.45 -14.20
C VAL A 29 16.86 -25.47 -14.61
N VAL A 30 15.78 -25.96 -15.21
CA VAL A 30 14.61 -25.12 -15.55
C VAL A 30 13.99 -24.55 -14.27
N GLY A 31 13.79 -25.37 -13.24
CA GLY A 31 13.30 -24.91 -11.94
C GLY A 31 14.19 -23.84 -11.33
N LEU A 32 15.52 -24.04 -11.36
CA LEU A 32 16.50 -23.07 -10.86
C LEU A 32 16.47 -21.76 -11.65
N ALA A 33 16.32 -21.83 -12.97
CA ALA A 33 16.20 -20.65 -13.84
C ALA A 33 14.94 -19.84 -13.50
N VAL A 34 13.81 -20.49 -13.29
CA VAL A 34 12.56 -19.83 -12.87
C VAL A 34 12.73 -19.16 -11.50
N VAL A 35 13.33 -19.86 -10.52
CA VAL A 35 13.59 -19.29 -9.19
C VAL A 35 14.51 -18.07 -9.28
N ALA A 36 15.60 -18.15 -10.04
CA ALA A 36 16.51 -17.04 -10.25
C ALA A 36 15.82 -15.84 -10.91
N MET A 37 14.92 -16.08 -11.88
CA MET A 37 14.11 -15.04 -12.51
C MET A 37 13.18 -14.35 -11.50
N LEU A 38 12.51 -15.11 -10.64
CA LEU A 38 11.62 -14.56 -9.61
C LEU A 38 12.39 -13.73 -8.57
N ILE A 39 13.53 -14.25 -8.10
CA ILE A 39 14.41 -13.51 -7.18
C ILE A 39 14.87 -12.20 -7.84
N GLY A 40 15.31 -12.26 -9.10
CA GLY A 40 15.73 -11.10 -9.87
C GLY A 40 14.61 -10.05 -9.99
N ALA A 41 13.38 -10.46 -10.27
CA ALA A 41 12.24 -9.56 -10.38
C ALA A 41 11.93 -8.84 -9.06
N VAL A 42 11.94 -9.55 -7.93
CA VAL A 42 11.73 -8.95 -6.60
C VAL A 42 12.87 -7.99 -6.26
N TRP A 43 14.11 -8.40 -6.51
CA TRP A 43 15.29 -7.57 -6.25
C TRP A 43 15.30 -6.29 -7.10
N TRP A 44 14.88 -6.39 -8.36
CA TRP A 44 14.68 -5.24 -9.25
C TRP A 44 13.56 -4.30 -8.77
N GLY A 45 12.47 -4.85 -8.23
CA GLY A 45 11.43 -4.05 -7.59
C GLY A 45 11.95 -3.26 -6.38
N MET A 46 12.77 -3.91 -5.55
CA MET A 46 13.37 -3.27 -4.37
C MET A 46 14.39 -2.19 -4.75
N ILE A 47 15.28 -2.44 -5.72
CA ILE A 47 16.30 -1.46 -6.12
C ILE A 47 15.66 -0.20 -6.73
N ARG A 48 14.52 -0.36 -7.43
CA ARG A 48 13.76 0.77 -7.98
C ARG A 48 13.17 1.65 -6.89
N ARG A 49 12.65 1.06 -5.80
CA ARG A 49 12.10 1.79 -4.64
C ARG A 49 13.16 2.53 -3.83
N ARG A 50 14.42 2.08 -3.86
CA ARG A 50 15.55 2.78 -3.19
C ARG A 50 15.89 4.13 -3.81
N ARG A 51 15.28 4.50 -4.95
CA ARG A 51 15.42 5.83 -5.55
C ARG A 51 14.47 6.87 -4.95
N GLU A 52 13.52 6.44 -4.12
CA GLU A 52 12.70 7.34 -3.34
C GLU A 52 13.50 7.82 -2.12
N PRO A 53 13.38 9.12 -1.76
CA PRO A 53 13.98 9.61 -0.53
C PRO A 53 13.43 8.82 0.67
N PRO A 54 14.26 8.56 1.69
CA PRO A 54 13.80 7.89 2.90
C PRO A 54 12.64 8.68 3.52
N PRO A 55 11.73 8.02 4.26
CA PRO A 55 10.70 8.71 5.02
C PRO A 55 11.33 9.84 5.84
N PRO A 56 10.74 11.04 5.85
CA PRO A 56 11.28 12.18 6.56
C PRO A 56 11.45 11.81 8.03
N ARG A 57 12.60 12.18 8.58
CA ARG A 57 12.90 11.84 9.97
C ARG A 57 12.01 12.67 10.92
N PRO A 58 11.71 12.20 12.14
CA PRO A 58 10.95 12.98 13.12
C PRO A 58 11.52 14.38 13.35
N GLU A 59 12.85 14.51 13.33
CA GLU A 59 13.57 15.77 13.44
C GLU A 59 13.46 16.68 12.20
N GLU A 60 13.11 16.13 11.05
CA GLU A 60 12.81 16.87 9.80
C GLU A 60 11.33 17.28 9.74
N GLN A 61 10.51 16.88 10.72
CA GLN A 61 9.12 17.31 10.77
C GLN A 61 9.05 18.82 10.99
N PRO A 62 8.14 19.51 10.28
CA PRO A 62 7.86 20.92 10.53
C PRO A 62 7.56 21.13 12.01
N LYS A 63 8.29 22.05 12.65
CA LYS A 63 8.01 22.42 14.04
C LYS A 63 6.62 23.06 14.09
N THR A 64 5.85 22.71 15.11
CA THR A 64 4.56 23.36 15.37
C THR A 64 4.78 24.88 15.43
N PRO A 65 4.05 25.67 14.63
CA PRO A 65 4.17 27.12 14.67
C PRO A 65 3.78 27.66 16.04
N ASP A 66 4.40 28.77 16.45
CA ASP A 66 4.19 29.44 17.75
C ASP A 66 2.74 29.93 17.95
N HIS A 67 1.99 30.04 16.86
CA HIS A 67 0.63 30.52 16.80
C HIS A 67 -0.19 29.59 15.90
N ARG A 68 -1.49 29.47 16.18
CA ARG A 68 -2.42 28.69 15.38
C ARG A 68 -2.52 29.30 13.97
N THR A 69 -1.95 28.64 12.97
CA THR A 69 -1.96 29.10 11.56
C THR A 69 -3.18 28.61 10.77
N HIS A 70 -4.13 27.93 11.42
CA HIS A 70 -5.35 27.44 10.77
C HIS A 70 -6.58 28.00 11.48
N ILE A 71 -7.59 28.38 10.68
CA ILE A 71 -8.91 28.81 11.13
C ILE A 71 -9.75 27.55 11.30
N ASP A 72 -10.17 27.21 12.53
CA ASP A 72 -11.05 26.06 12.74
C ASP A 72 -12.42 26.36 12.09
N GLU A 73 -12.59 25.92 10.84
CA GLU A 73 -13.89 25.93 10.19
C GLU A 73 -14.73 24.81 10.79
N TYR A 74 -15.55 25.16 11.77
CA TYR A 74 -16.61 24.30 12.26
C TYR A 74 -17.73 24.23 11.21
N GLY A 75 -17.52 23.42 10.16
CA GLY A 75 -18.62 22.98 9.30
C GLY A 75 -19.67 22.18 10.09
N PRO A 76 -20.91 22.05 9.58
CA PRO A 76 -21.98 21.30 10.26
C PRO A 76 -21.67 19.81 10.52
N HIS A 77 -20.58 19.28 9.96
CA HIS A 77 -20.06 17.92 10.18
C HIS A 77 -18.87 17.85 11.16
N SER A 78 -18.50 18.97 11.80
CA SER A 78 -17.35 19.04 12.72
C SER A 78 -17.65 18.55 14.13
N TYR A 79 -18.89 18.16 14.39
CA TYR A 79 -19.25 17.49 15.64
C TYR A 79 -18.81 16.04 15.57
N THR A 80 -17.51 15.83 15.79
CA THR A 80 -16.97 14.50 16.03
C THR A 80 -17.39 14.05 17.43
N ASP A 81 -18.49 13.32 17.55
CA ASP A 81 -18.87 12.69 18.83
C ASP A 81 -18.03 11.43 19.03
N PHE A 82 -16.80 11.62 19.50
CA PHE A 82 -15.96 10.51 19.94
C PHE A 82 -16.41 10.02 21.32
N PRO A 83 -16.48 8.70 21.54
CA PRO A 83 -16.79 8.14 22.86
C PRO A 83 -15.88 8.71 23.94
N LYS A 84 -16.48 9.29 24.99
CA LYS A 84 -15.75 9.87 26.13
C LYS A 84 -15.07 8.83 27.03
N ASP A 85 -15.38 7.55 26.83
CA ASP A 85 -14.76 6.41 27.50
C ASP A 85 -13.38 6.05 26.93
N GLY A 86 -12.93 6.74 25.88
CA GLY A 86 -11.61 6.53 25.26
C GLY A 86 -11.48 5.24 24.48
N ARG A 87 -12.59 4.51 24.25
CA ARG A 87 -12.57 3.31 23.43
C ARG A 87 -12.32 3.67 21.97
N ARG A 88 -11.68 2.75 21.25
CA ARG A 88 -11.53 2.86 19.79
C ARG A 88 -12.90 2.66 19.15
N LEU A 89 -13.26 3.53 18.21
CA LEU A 89 -14.40 3.32 17.34
C LEU A 89 -14.07 2.28 16.28
N MET A 90 -14.97 1.33 16.08
CA MET A 90 -14.91 0.37 14.98
C MET A 90 -15.32 1.07 13.67
N PRO A 91 -14.89 0.57 12.49
CA PRO A 91 -15.20 1.21 11.21
C PRO A 91 -16.70 1.49 10.96
N TYR A 92 -17.57 0.59 11.43
CA TYR A 92 -19.03 0.74 11.30
C TYR A 92 -19.64 1.72 12.31
N GLU A 93 -18.89 2.12 13.32
CA GLU A 93 -19.31 3.09 14.35
C GLU A 93 -18.96 4.54 13.92
N LEU A 94 -18.14 4.72 12.87
CA LEU A 94 -17.87 6.01 12.23
C LEU A 94 -19.06 6.41 11.33
N LYS A 95 -20.13 6.89 11.95
CA LYS A 95 -21.38 7.26 11.23
C LYS A 95 -21.18 8.35 10.18
N ASP A 96 -20.29 9.31 10.48
CA ASP A 96 -20.03 10.50 9.65
C ASP A 96 -18.62 10.50 9.05
N HIS A 97 -17.87 9.39 9.12
CA HIS A 97 -16.49 9.37 8.63
C HIS A 97 -16.27 8.14 7.74
N GLY A 98 -16.00 8.36 6.45
CA GLY A 98 -15.61 7.29 5.52
C GLY A 98 -16.33 7.30 4.17
N ASN A 99 -17.54 7.89 4.10
CA ASN A 99 -18.34 7.96 2.86
C ASN A 99 -18.78 9.38 2.49
N GLU A 100 -18.22 10.40 3.13
CA GLU A 100 -18.58 11.78 2.84
C GLU A 100 -18.09 12.17 1.45
N VAL A 101 -19.02 12.50 0.55
CA VAL A 101 -18.71 13.20 -0.69
C VAL A 101 -18.22 14.58 -0.28
N LEU A 102 -16.93 14.86 -0.46
CA LEU A 102 -16.37 16.21 -0.28
C LEU A 102 -17.22 17.18 -1.10
N ARG A 103 -18.04 17.99 -0.43
CA ARG A 103 -18.82 19.02 -1.13
C ARG A 103 -17.83 20.05 -1.65
N PRO A 104 -17.88 20.44 -2.94
CA PRO A 104 -17.10 21.57 -3.42
C PRO A 104 -17.35 22.76 -2.51
N MET A 105 -16.28 23.33 -1.97
CA MET A 105 -16.32 24.53 -1.14
C MET A 105 -17.08 25.60 -1.92
N ALA A 106 -18.27 25.97 -1.46
CA ALA A 106 -18.94 27.14 -1.99
C ALA A 106 -18.05 28.35 -1.67
N PRO A 107 -17.88 29.32 -2.60
CA PRO A 107 -17.10 30.51 -2.33
C PRO A 107 -17.56 31.12 -1.01
N PRO A 108 -16.64 31.59 -0.15
CA PRO A 108 -17.02 32.24 1.08
C PRO A 108 -18.03 33.35 0.75
N PRO A 109 -19.15 33.44 1.49
CA PRO A 109 -20.10 34.52 1.29
C PRO A 109 -19.33 35.84 1.39
N PRO A 110 -19.64 36.85 0.55
CA PRO A 110 -19.00 38.15 0.64
C PRO A 110 -19.12 38.60 2.09
N ASP A 111 -17.95 38.91 2.65
CA ASP A 111 -17.72 39.50 3.94
C ASP A 111 -18.82 40.52 4.20
N LYS A 112 -19.80 40.11 5.01
CA LYS A 112 -20.67 41.07 5.66
C LYS A 112 -19.74 41.79 6.60
N GLU A 113 -19.29 42.96 6.15
CA GLU A 113 -18.56 43.95 6.92
C GLU A 113 -18.98 43.79 8.37
N GLN A 114 -18.03 43.31 9.17
CA GLN A 114 -18.16 43.30 10.61
C GLN A 114 -18.53 44.73 10.95
N GLN A 115 -19.81 44.98 11.22
CA GLN A 115 -20.27 46.24 11.76
C GLN A 115 -19.56 46.31 13.10
N HIS A 116 -18.44 47.01 13.08
CA HIS A 116 -17.70 47.44 14.24
C HIS A 116 -18.74 48.01 15.20
N PRO A 117 -18.96 47.42 16.37
CA PRO A 117 -19.71 48.09 17.41
C PRO A 117 -18.88 49.34 17.72
N THR A 118 -19.33 50.50 17.26
CA THR A 118 -18.81 51.77 17.75
C THR A 118 -19.34 51.93 19.16
N GLU A 119 -18.67 51.26 20.09
CA GLU A 119 -18.82 51.48 21.52
C GLU A 119 -18.07 52.77 21.87
N GLY A 120 -18.81 53.78 22.31
CA GLY A 120 -18.26 54.87 23.13
C GLY A 120 -18.13 56.23 22.46
N SER A 121 -19.23 56.98 22.40
CA SER A 121 -19.17 58.43 22.64
C SER A 121 -20.28 58.78 23.63
N ARG A 122 -19.92 58.74 24.91
CA ARG A 122 -20.61 59.52 25.95
C ARG A 122 -20.14 60.95 25.73
N ASP A 123 -21.08 61.85 25.50
CA ASP A 123 -21.06 63.26 25.91
C ASP A 123 -22.52 63.73 26.01
#